data_AF-A0AAD7I2U9-F1
#
_entry.id   AF-A0AAD7I2U9-F1
#
_cell.length_a   1.000
_cell.length_b   1.000
_cell.length_c   1.000
_cell.angle_alpha   90.00
_cell.angle_beta   90.00
_cell.angle_gamma   90.00
#
_symmetry.space_group_name_H-M   'P 1'
#
loop_
_entity.id
_entity.type
_entity.pdbx_description
1 polymer ?
#
loop_
_entity_poly.entity_id
_entity_poly.type
_entity_poly.pdbx_seq_one_letter_code
_entity_poly.pdbx_strand_id
1 'polypeptide(L)'
;MILCDGKLNALPPWPIREGSGPILTSHSSMSNWPIFVTAAHASPKALNRALLLIQDFEYTKYPGDSTWVLLSSKELPSAPTAATALPLPPGGSTVNDFASMSLADINAFVRARDAALETADLSGLDWLVIDQTGLETSTCLVCERYYDDGEDGGEEGPTDEFRACRVPYEEAWIMIQNLHVGNMGFEEFVDEEAGVQADGSWKARASEPSAEDAGRSETELERDKALQELRYGGYAD
;
A
#
# COMPACT_ATOMS: atom_id res chain seq x y z
N MET A 1 -23.52 -47.05 -14.25
CA MET A 1 -22.81 -46.70 -13.00
C MET A 1 -21.39 -46.35 -13.41
N ILE A 2 -21.14 -45.06 -13.67
CA ILE A 2 -19.87 -44.55 -14.20
C ILE A 2 -19.24 -43.75 -13.06
N LEU A 3 -18.11 -44.24 -12.58
CA LEU A 3 -17.25 -43.56 -11.60
C LEU A 3 -16.47 -42.47 -12.35
N CYS A 4 -16.67 -41.21 -11.96
CA CYS A 4 -15.81 -40.11 -12.39
C CYS A 4 -14.71 -39.91 -11.34
N ASP A 5 -13.48 -40.25 -11.72
CA ASP A 5 -12.25 -39.89 -11.00
C ASP A 5 -12.01 -38.38 -11.12
N GLY A 6 -12.21 -37.65 -10.02
CA GLY A 6 -11.84 -36.25 -9.89
C GLY A 6 -10.37 -36.10 -9.51
N LYS A 7 -9.49 -35.92 -10.50
CA LYS A 7 -8.11 -35.48 -10.27
C LYS A 7 -8.09 -33.97 -10.02
N LEU A 8 -7.78 -33.58 -8.78
CA LEU A 8 -7.36 -32.22 -8.42
C LEU A 8 -6.01 -31.94 -9.09
N ASN A 9 -6.00 -31.02 -10.05
CA ASN A 9 -4.75 -30.50 -10.62
C ASN A 9 -4.13 -29.53 -9.61
N ALA A 10 -3.06 -29.97 -8.93
CA ALA A 10 -2.21 -29.09 -8.14
C ALA A 10 -1.48 -28.11 -9.07
N LEU A 11 -1.53 -26.82 -8.74
CA LEU A 11 -0.72 -25.79 -9.40
C LEU A 11 0.78 -26.07 -9.14
N PRO A 12 1.66 -25.79 -10.12
CA PRO A 12 3.09 -26.02 -9.96
C PRO A 12 3.71 -25.08 -8.90
N PRO A 13 4.72 -25.55 -8.15
CA PRO A 13 5.45 -24.70 -7.21
C PRO A 13 6.32 -23.67 -7.94
N TRP A 14 6.33 -22.44 -7.42
CA TRP A 14 7.13 -21.33 -7.91
C TRP A 14 8.64 -21.60 -7.79
N PRO A 15 9.47 -21.20 -8.77
CA PRO A 15 10.92 -21.40 -8.69
C PRO A 15 11.57 -20.35 -7.77
N ILE A 16 12.18 -20.81 -6.68
CA ILE A 16 13.14 -20.03 -5.88
C ILE A 16 14.46 -20.01 -6.65
N ARG A 17 14.96 -18.84 -7.01
CA ARG A 17 16.25 -18.69 -7.70
C ARG A 17 17.26 -18.03 -6.76
N GLU A 18 18.25 -18.81 -6.32
CA GLU A 18 19.39 -18.31 -5.54
C GLU A 18 20.41 -17.59 -6.43
N GLY A 19 20.92 -16.47 -5.92
CA GLY A 19 22.28 -15.98 -6.17
C GLY A 19 22.38 -14.57 -6.75
N SER A 20 23.02 -13.64 -6.04
CA SER A 20 24.42 -13.25 -6.30
C SER A 20 24.89 -12.01 -5.48
N GLY A 21 26.10 -12.11 -4.90
CA GLY A 21 27.18 -11.10 -4.77
C GLY A 21 26.93 -9.70 -4.15
N PRO A 22 27.89 -9.16 -3.36
CA PRO A 22 27.72 -7.87 -2.68
C PRO A 22 28.04 -6.70 -3.62
N ILE A 23 27.15 -5.71 -3.68
CA ILE A 23 27.37 -4.42 -4.35
C ILE A 23 27.23 -3.30 -3.31
N LEU A 24 28.25 -2.44 -3.35
CA LEU A 24 28.48 -1.14 -2.69
C LEU A 24 27.28 -0.46 -2.00
N THR A 25 27.52 -0.07 -0.75
CA THR A 25 26.69 0.80 0.10
C THR A 25 26.53 2.20 -0.51
N SER A 26 25.36 2.51 -1.05
CA SER A 26 24.82 3.87 -1.16
C SER A 26 23.64 4.02 -0.19
N HIS A 27 23.46 5.22 0.38
CA HIS A 27 22.39 5.52 1.33
C HIS A 27 20.99 5.21 0.79
N SER A 28 20.18 4.67 1.72
CA SER A 28 18.79 4.20 1.66
C SER A 28 18.44 3.17 0.58
N SER A 29 18.47 1.90 1.00
CA SER A 29 17.67 0.82 0.41
C SER A 29 16.20 1.24 0.39
N MET A 30 15.46 0.82 -0.64
CA MET A 30 14.02 1.08 -0.74
C MET A 30 13.32 0.77 0.59
N SER A 31 12.82 1.81 1.27
CA SER A 31 12.04 1.64 2.49
C SER A 31 10.69 1.03 2.14
N ASN A 32 10.25 0.04 2.91
CA ASN A 32 8.90 -0.49 2.74
C ASN A 32 7.88 0.52 3.26
N TRP A 33 6.69 0.55 2.66
CA TRP A 33 5.60 1.41 3.11
C TRP A 33 4.58 0.62 3.93
N PRO A 34 4.27 1.06 5.16
CA PRO A 34 3.28 0.40 5.98
C PRO A 34 1.87 0.67 5.45
N ILE A 35 1.04 -0.37 5.48
CA ILE A 35 -0.39 -0.32 5.21
C ILE A 35 -1.13 -0.65 6.50
N PHE A 36 -1.92 0.29 6.99
CA PHE A 36 -2.81 0.08 8.14
C PHE A 36 -4.22 -0.23 7.65
N VAL A 37 -4.85 -1.26 8.20
CA VAL A 37 -6.25 -1.56 7.90
C VAL A 37 -7.10 -1.07 9.05
N THR A 38 -7.88 -0.02 8.83
CA THR A 38 -8.85 0.48 9.83
C THR A 38 -10.26 -0.06 9.57
N ALA A 39 -10.49 -0.68 8.41
CA ALA A 39 -11.73 -1.38 8.11
C ALA A 39 -11.99 -2.52 9.11
N ALA A 40 -13.07 -2.39 9.89
CA ALA A 40 -13.43 -3.37 10.92
C ALA A 40 -13.88 -4.73 10.35
N HIS A 41 -14.30 -4.76 9.08
CA HIS A 41 -14.86 -5.93 8.43
C HIS A 41 -14.09 -6.34 7.17
N ALA A 42 -12.77 -6.10 7.16
CA ALA A 42 -11.90 -6.50 6.05
C ALA A 42 -11.83 -8.02 5.93
N SER A 43 -12.36 -8.58 4.84
CA SER A 43 -12.16 -9.99 4.50
C SER A 43 -10.77 -10.18 3.87
N PRO A 44 -10.12 -11.35 4.03
CA PRO A 44 -8.85 -11.63 3.35
C PRO A 44 -8.94 -11.45 1.84
N LYS A 45 -10.11 -11.72 1.23
CA LYS A 45 -10.34 -11.53 -0.20
C LYS A 45 -10.35 -10.06 -0.62
N ALA A 46 -11.03 -9.23 0.16
CA ALA A 46 -11.05 -7.79 -0.09
C ALA A 46 -9.65 -7.18 0.05
N LEU A 47 -8.89 -7.62 1.06
CA LEU A 47 -7.51 -7.19 1.25
C LEU A 47 -6.58 -7.69 0.14
N ASN A 48 -6.69 -8.94 -0.29
CA ASN A 48 -5.93 -9.45 -1.44
C ASN A 48 -6.16 -8.61 -2.70
N ARG A 49 -7.42 -8.24 -2.96
CA ARG A 49 -7.76 -7.36 -4.07
C ARG A 49 -7.13 -5.97 -3.89
N ALA A 50 -7.29 -5.34 -2.73
CA ALA A 50 -6.72 -4.02 -2.47
C ALA A 50 -5.18 -4.01 -2.61
N LEU A 51 -4.50 -4.95 -1.95
CA LEU A 51 -3.05 -5.09 -1.99
C LEU A 51 -2.52 -5.38 -3.40
N LEU A 52 -3.28 -6.08 -4.25
CA LEU A 52 -2.94 -6.26 -5.65
C LEU A 52 -3.06 -4.94 -6.43
N LEU A 53 -4.17 -4.23 -6.28
CA LEU A 53 -4.46 -3.04 -7.08
C LEU A 53 -3.52 -1.86 -6.76
N ILE A 54 -3.00 -1.82 -5.54
CA ILE A 54 -2.01 -0.83 -5.07
C ILE A 54 -0.59 -1.10 -5.63
N GLN A 55 -0.31 -2.29 -6.19
CA GLN A 55 1.01 -2.60 -6.72
C GLN A 55 1.36 -1.75 -7.95
N ASP A 56 2.65 -1.50 -8.11
CA ASP A 56 3.21 -0.97 -9.33
C ASP A 56 3.33 -2.06 -10.40
N PHE A 57 2.51 -2.00 -11.44
CA PHE A 57 2.62 -2.89 -12.59
C PHE A 57 3.48 -2.30 -13.71
N GLU A 58 3.91 -1.05 -13.61
CA GLU A 58 4.68 -0.37 -14.65
C GLU A 58 6.18 -0.57 -14.46
N TYR A 59 6.68 -0.43 -13.22
CA TYR A 59 8.12 -0.49 -12.95
C TYR A 59 8.57 -1.65 -12.05
N THR A 60 7.65 -2.43 -11.47
CA THR A 60 7.99 -3.60 -10.63
C THR A 60 7.49 -4.91 -11.22
N LYS A 61 8.18 -6.01 -10.90
CA LYS A 61 7.71 -7.35 -11.30
C LYS A 61 6.77 -7.92 -10.27
N TYR A 62 5.48 -7.88 -10.55
CA TYR A 62 4.49 -8.65 -9.78
C TYR A 62 4.68 -10.17 -9.99
N PRO A 63 4.62 -11.02 -8.95
CA PRO A 63 4.41 -10.70 -7.52
C PRO A 63 5.68 -10.52 -6.67
N GLY A 64 6.87 -10.46 -7.28
CA GLY A 64 8.15 -10.56 -6.57
C GLY A 64 8.66 -9.27 -5.91
N ASP A 65 8.35 -8.11 -6.49
CA ASP A 65 9.01 -6.84 -6.17
C ASP A 65 8.08 -5.85 -5.45
N SER A 66 7.29 -6.34 -4.48
CA SER A 66 6.43 -5.47 -3.67
C SER A 66 7.22 -4.78 -2.56
N THR A 67 6.79 -3.59 -2.18
CA THR A 67 7.33 -2.77 -1.06
C THR A 67 6.29 -2.52 0.03
N TRP A 68 5.11 -3.14 -0.09
CA TRP A 68 3.97 -2.90 0.77
C TRP A 68 3.95 -3.85 1.96
N VAL A 69 3.91 -3.31 3.18
CA VAL A 69 3.87 -4.10 4.42
C VAL A 69 2.55 -3.88 5.15
N LEU A 70 1.67 -4.87 5.12
CA LEU A 70 0.43 -4.89 5.88
C LEU A 70 0.72 -5.05 7.38
N LEU A 71 0.43 -4.01 8.15
CA LEU A 71 0.50 -4.05 9.61
C LEU A 71 -0.88 -4.38 10.20
N SER A 72 -0.95 -5.49 10.91
CA SER A 72 -2.16 -5.95 11.62
C SER A 72 -2.03 -5.89 13.14
N SER A 73 -0.83 -5.64 13.66
CA SER A 73 -0.51 -5.58 15.09
C SER A 73 0.17 -4.26 15.45
N LYS A 74 -0.08 -3.76 16.66
CA LYS A 74 0.65 -2.61 17.24
C LYS A 74 2.04 -2.98 17.76
N GLU A 75 2.36 -4.27 17.81
CA GLU A 75 3.70 -4.77 18.08
C GLU A 75 4.49 -4.78 16.76
N LEU A 76 5.43 -3.83 16.65
CA LEU A 76 6.25 -3.69 15.45
C LEU A 76 7.40 -4.72 15.46
N PRO A 77 7.82 -5.21 14.29
CA PRO A 77 9.01 -6.04 14.15
C PRO A 77 10.26 -5.31 14.67
N SER A 78 11.17 -6.04 15.31
CA SER A 78 12.45 -5.50 15.80
C SER A 78 13.58 -5.61 14.77
N ALA A 79 13.24 -5.87 13.50
CA ALA A 79 14.15 -6.09 12.39
C ALA A 79 13.44 -5.75 11.06
N PRO A 80 14.19 -5.51 9.98
CA PRO A 80 13.63 -5.24 8.66
C PRO A 80 12.57 -6.26 8.25
N THR A 81 11.42 -5.75 7.82
CA THR A 81 10.24 -6.56 7.50
C THR A 81 10.10 -6.73 6.00
N ALA A 82 9.90 -7.96 5.54
CA ALA A 82 9.64 -8.22 4.13
C ALA A 82 8.23 -7.74 3.73
N ALA A 83 8.07 -7.32 2.47
CA ALA A 83 6.78 -7.00 1.91
C ALA A 83 5.77 -8.15 2.05
N THR A 84 4.48 -7.78 2.11
CA THR A 84 3.38 -8.72 2.31
C THR A 84 3.15 -9.55 1.07
N ALA A 85 3.40 -10.84 1.18
CA ALA A 85 3.16 -11.79 0.11
C ALA A 85 1.66 -11.94 -0.18
N LEU A 86 1.31 -12.02 -1.46
CA LEU A 86 -0.03 -12.36 -1.93
C LEU A 86 -0.06 -13.79 -2.52
N PRO A 87 -1.17 -14.54 -2.33
CA PRO A 87 -2.33 -14.18 -1.52
C PRO A 87 -2.03 -14.26 -0.01
N LEU A 88 -2.77 -13.48 0.78
CA LEU A 88 -2.75 -13.58 2.24
C LEU A 88 -3.10 -15.02 2.67
N PRO A 89 -2.43 -15.55 3.71
CA PRO A 89 -2.59 -16.94 4.11
C PRO A 89 -4.03 -17.24 4.55
N PRO A 90 -4.62 -18.37 4.13
CA PRO A 90 -5.95 -18.77 4.55
C PRO A 90 -5.96 -19.01 6.07
N GLY A 91 -6.88 -18.36 6.78
CA GLY A 91 -6.93 -18.40 8.24
C GLY A 91 -5.89 -17.52 8.93
N GLY A 92 -5.26 -16.58 8.19
CA GLY A 92 -4.44 -15.51 8.75
C GLY A 92 -5.17 -14.78 9.88
N SER A 93 -4.39 -14.26 10.84
CA SER A 93 -4.88 -13.67 12.08
C SER A 93 -6.08 -12.75 11.85
N THR A 94 -7.19 -13.03 12.53
CA THR A 94 -8.36 -12.14 12.58
C THR A 94 -8.11 -10.93 13.48
N VAL A 95 -6.94 -10.86 14.12
CA VAL A 95 -6.56 -9.74 14.98
C VAL A 95 -6.03 -8.62 14.09
N ASN A 96 -6.80 -7.53 14.06
CA ASN A 96 -6.40 -6.27 13.48
C ASN A 96 -6.48 -5.20 14.57
N ASP A 97 -5.34 -4.89 15.18
CA ASP A 97 -5.24 -3.92 16.29
C ASP A 97 -5.59 -2.49 15.88
N PHE A 98 -5.63 -2.23 14.57
CA PHE A 98 -5.95 -0.94 13.97
C PHE A 98 -7.41 -0.80 13.55
N ALA A 99 -8.22 -1.85 13.68
CA ALA A 99 -9.62 -1.81 13.33
C ALA A 99 -10.35 -0.66 14.04
N SER A 100 -11.08 0.15 13.28
CA SER A 100 -11.82 1.33 13.73
C SER A 100 -10.98 2.47 14.31
N MET A 101 -9.65 2.45 14.16
CA MET A 101 -8.82 3.62 14.51
C MET A 101 -9.07 4.78 13.53
N SER A 102 -9.05 6.01 14.06
CA SER A 102 -9.10 7.21 13.23
C SER A 102 -7.73 7.48 12.59
N LEU A 103 -7.69 8.35 11.57
CA LEU A 103 -6.42 8.81 10.99
C LEU A 103 -5.51 9.47 12.01
N ALA A 104 -6.08 10.25 12.95
CA ALA A 104 -5.33 10.88 14.02
C ALA A 104 -4.70 9.83 14.97
N ASP A 105 -5.41 8.73 15.26
CA ASP A 105 -4.87 7.64 16.08
C ASP A 105 -3.74 6.89 15.35
N ILE A 106 -3.86 6.71 14.02
CA ILE A 106 -2.79 6.11 13.20
C ILE A 106 -1.56 7.02 13.17
N ASN A 107 -1.72 8.33 12.92
CA ASN A 107 -0.62 9.28 12.96
C ASN A 107 0.06 9.29 14.34
N ALA A 108 -0.72 9.33 15.42
CA ALA A 108 -0.18 9.24 16.78
C ALA A 108 0.61 7.95 17.03
N PHE A 109 0.16 6.81 16.48
CA PHE A 109 0.88 5.54 16.54
C PHE A 109 2.21 5.60 15.77
N VAL A 110 2.19 6.07 14.53
CA VAL A 110 3.39 6.21 13.68
C VAL A 110 4.43 7.07 14.39
N ARG A 111 4.02 8.26 14.86
CA ARG A 111 4.88 9.20 15.60
C ARG A 111 5.48 8.60 16.86
N ALA A 112 4.66 7.94 17.68
CA ALA A 112 5.13 7.32 18.91
C ALA A 112 6.11 6.16 18.68
N ARG A 113 6.23 5.69 17.44
CA ARG A 113 6.99 4.50 17.05
C ARG A 113 7.97 4.75 15.91
N ASP A 114 8.32 6.00 15.65
CA ASP A 114 9.17 6.43 14.53
C ASP A 114 10.47 5.61 14.44
N ALA A 115 11.25 5.56 15.52
CA ALA A 115 12.49 4.76 15.59
C ALA A 115 12.27 3.24 15.44
N ALA A 116 11.11 2.73 15.87
CA ALA A 116 10.77 1.32 15.73
C ALA A 116 10.34 0.98 14.30
N LEU A 117 9.67 1.89 13.60
CA LEU A 117 9.37 1.78 12.17
C LEU A 117 10.65 1.81 11.35
N GLU A 118 11.57 2.74 11.64
CA GLU A 118 12.89 2.80 11.01
C GLU A 118 13.67 1.48 11.22
N THR A 119 13.68 0.95 12.45
CA THR A 119 14.29 -0.36 12.76
C THR A 119 13.67 -1.51 11.95
N ALA A 120 12.38 -1.40 11.64
CA ALA A 120 11.64 -2.37 10.84
C ALA A 120 11.76 -2.13 9.32
N ASP A 121 12.54 -1.14 8.89
CA ASP A 121 12.66 -0.68 7.49
C ASP A 121 11.32 -0.25 6.90
N LEU A 122 10.52 0.48 7.70
CA LEU A 122 9.22 1.03 7.35
C LEU A 122 9.26 2.55 7.36
N SER A 123 8.64 3.18 6.36
CA SER A 123 8.47 4.63 6.33
C SER A 123 7.60 5.12 7.49
N GLY A 124 8.09 6.15 8.19
CA GLY A 124 7.31 6.95 9.16
C GLY A 124 6.80 8.27 8.59
N LEU A 125 7.13 8.58 7.33
CA LEU A 125 6.73 9.81 6.64
C LEU A 125 5.49 9.60 5.78
N ASP A 126 5.43 8.47 5.07
CA ASP A 126 4.37 8.15 4.13
C ASP A 126 3.81 6.76 4.42
N TRP A 127 2.48 6.63 4.44
CA TRP A 127 1.82 5.34 4.68
C TRP A 127 0.44 5.30 4.04
N LEU A 128 -0.12 4.08 3.93
CA LEU A 128 -1.50 3.89 3.48
C LEU A 128 -2.43 3.51 4.61
N VAL A 129 -3.69 3.92 4.47
CA VAL A 129 -4.80 3.42 5.28
C VAL A 129 -5.88 2.84 4.37
N ILE A 130 -6.28 1.59 4.65
CA ILE A 130 -7.44 0.94 4.05
C ILE A 130 -8.57 0.92 5.07
N ASP A 131 -9.52 1.85 4.90
CA ASP A 131 -10.72 1.97 5.72
C ASP A 131 -11.92 1.26 5.08
N GLN A 132 -13.06 1.26 5.79
CA GLN A 132 -14.26 0.56 5.33
C GLN A 132 -14.78 1.16 4.01
N THR A 133 -14.80 2.49 3.90
CA THR A 133 -15.13 3.21 2.66
C THR A 133 -14.22 2.78 1.52
N GLY A 134 -12.93 2.64 1.78
CA GLY A 134 -11.93 2.21 0.82
C GLY A 134 -12.23 0.84 0.22
N LEU A 135 -12.56 -0.13 1.06
CA LEU A 135 -12.93 -1.47 0.60
C LEU A 135 -14.20 -1.46 -0.29
N GLU A 136 -15.16 -0.60 0.05
CA GLU A 136 -16.44 -0.49 -0.67
C GLU A 136 -16.31 0.25 -2.00
N THR A 137 -15.39 1.20 -2.07
CA THR A 137 -15.25 2.12 -3.22
C THR A 137 -13.99 1.86 -4.06
N SER A 138 -13.18 0.86 -3.71
CA SER A 138 -11.87 0.59 -4.32
C SER A 138 -10.88 1.76 -4.18
N THR A 139 -10.86 2.38 -3.00
CA THR A 139 -9.97 3.50 -2.69
C THR A 139 -9.13 3.21 -1.45
N CYS A 140 -8.04 3.93 -1.27
CA CYS A 140 -7.31 4.03 0.00
C CYS A 140 -7.01 5.48 0.32
N LEU A 141 -6.48 5.70 1.53
CA LEU A 141 -5.93 6.98 1.94
C LEU A 141 -4.41 6.91 1.87
N VAL A 142 -3.80 7.77 1.06
CA VAL A 142 -2.36 8.04 1.08
C VAL A 142 -2.12 9.14 2.09
N CYS A 143 -1.30 8.88 3.10
CA CYS A 143 -0.98 9.81 4.17
C CYS A 143 0.46 10.28 4.03
N GLU A 144 0.68 11.58 4.26
CA GLU A 144 1.99 12.21 4.31
C GLU A 144 2.09 13.00 5.62
N ARG A 145 3.18 12.80 6.34
CA ARG A 145 3.57 13.58 7.50
C ARG A 145 4.46 14.74 7.04
N TYR A 146 4.16 15.94 7.52
CA TYR A 146 4.96 17.11 7.17
C TYR A 146 6.40 16.97 7.69
N TYR A 147 7.36 17.41 6.89
CA TYR A 147 8.76 17.53 7.25
C TYR A 147 9.14 19.01 7.27
N ASP A 148 9.61 19.50 8.42
CA ASP A 148 10.15 20.84 8.58
C ASP A 148 11.65 20.79 8.21
N ASP A 149 12.06 21.61 7.27
CA ASP A 149 13.45 21.71 6.81
C ASP A 149 14.32 22.63 7.69
N GLY A 150 13.72 23.24 8.71
CA GLY A 150 14.38 24.17 9.62
C GLY A 150 14.69 25.54 9.02
N GLU A 151 14.16 25.88 7.84
CA GLU A 151 14.43 27.17 7.18
C GLU A 151 13.98 28.38 8.03
N ASP A 152 12.94 28.19 8.84
CA ASP A 152 12.41 29.20 9.78
C ASP A 152 13.10 29.20 11.16
N GLY A 153 14.25 28.52 11.29
CA GLY A 153 14.99 28.38 12.55
C GLY A 153 14.40 27.34 13.51
N GLY A 154 13.54 26.45 12.99
CA GLY A 154 13.05 25.25 13.66
C GLY A 154 14.07 24.13 13.71
N GLU A 155 13.73 23.03 14.41
CA GLU A 155 14.48 21.78 14.32
C GLU A 155 14.08 21.06 13.04
N GLU A 156 15.06 20.74 12.18
CA GLU A 156 14.84 19.93 10.99
C GLU A 156 14.28 18.56 11.41
N GLY A 157 13.16 18.15 10.81
CA GLY A 157 12.59 16.84 11.04
C GLY A 157 11.07 16.75 10.86
N PRO A 158 10.51 15.55 11.06
CA PRO A 158 9.10 15.31 10.84
C PRO A 158 8.24 15.93 11.95
N THR A 159 7.20 16.66 11.58
CA THR A 159 6.34 17.42 12.51
C THR A 159 5.20 16.57 13.09
N ASP A 160 4.33 17.19 13.87
CA ASP A 160 3.12 16.56 14.40
C ASP A 160 1.97 16.50 13.39
N GLU A 161 2.08 17.31 12.35
CA GLU A 161 1.06 17.53 11.34
C GLU A 161 1.15 16.45 10.25
N PHE A 162 -0.02 16.06 9.77
CA PHE A 162 -0.13 15.12 8.66
C PHE A 162 -1.35 15.49 7.83
N ARG A 163 -1.35 14.99 6.60
CA ARG A 163 -2.46 15.10 5.67
C ARG A 163 -2.70 13.77 4.99
N ALA A 164 -3.91 13.58 4.51
CA ALA A 164 -4.30 12.36 3.81
C ALA A 164 -5.10 12.71 2.56
N CYS A 165 -4.94 11.95 1.48
CA CYS A 165 -5.71 12.07 0.26
C CYS A 165 -6.37 10.73 -0.06
N ARG A 166 -7.66 10.73 -0.41
CA ARG A 166 -8.36 9.52 -0.84
C ARG A 166 -8.20 9.33 -2.34
N VAL A 167 -7.56 8.24 -2.73
CA VAL A 167 -7.27 7.91 -4.13
C VAL A 167 -7.75 6.50 -4.49
N PRO A 168 -8.07 6.21 -5.76
CA PRO A 168 -8.20 4.84 -6.25
C PRO A 168 -6.96 4.01 -5.89
N TYR A 169 -7.15 2.72 -5.63
CA TYR A 169 -6.02 1.82 -5.32
C TYR A 169 -4.93 1.87 -6.39
N GLU A 170 -5.33 1.93 -7.66
CA GLU A 170 -4.46 1.97 -8.82
C GLU A 170 -3.61 3.24 -8.91
N GLU A 171 -3.98 4.31 -8.20
CA GLU A 171 -3.24 5.58 -8.16
C GLU A 171 -2.39 5.74 -6.88
N ALA A 172 -2.54 4.84 -5.91
CA ALA A 172 -1.85 4.94 -4.62
C ALA A 172 -0.33 4.88 -4.77
N TRP A 173 0.17 4.01 -5.65
CA TRP A 173 1.61 3.86 -5.90
C TRP A 173 2.23 5.15 -6.46
N ILE A 174 1.63 5.72 -7.51
CA ILE A 174 2.20 6.91 -8.15
C ILE A 174 2.25 8.08 -7.17
N MET A 175 1.22 8.24 -6.33
CA MET A 175 1.21 9.28 -5.31
C MET A 175 2.31 9.03 -4.26
N ILE A 176 2.38 7.84 -3.66
CA ILE A 176 3.34 7.58 -2.57
C ILE A 176 4.78 7.70 -3.05
N GLN A 177 5.07 7.22 -4.27
CA GLN A 177 6.42 7.24 -4.82
C GLN A 177 6.88 8.67 -5.08
N ASN A 178 5.99 9.53 -5.62
CA ASN A 178 6.32 10.93 -5.89
C ASN A 178 6.57 11.71 -4.60
N LEU A 179 5.76 11.51 -3.57
CA LEU A 179 5.95 12.11 -2.24
C LEU A 179 7.29 11.67 -1.65
N HIS A 180 7.54 10.35 -1.64
CA HIS A 180 8.73 9.77 -1.05
C HIS A 180 10.04 10.26 -1.67
N VAL A 181 10.08 10.43 -3.00
CA VAL A 181 11.28 10.92 -3.71
C VAL A 181 11.30 12.46 -3.87
N GLY A 182 10.25 13.15 -3.42
CA GLY A 182 10.11 14.59 -3.57
C GLY A 182 10.02 15.07 -5.02
N ASN A 183 9.47 14.26 -5.94
CA ASN A 183 9.32 14.66 -7.35
C ASN A 183 8.09 15.54 -7.58
N MET A 184 6.98 15.26 -6.88
CA MET A 184 5.78 16.09 -6.86
C MET A 184 5.30 16.23 -5.42
N GLY A 185 4.81 17.42 -5.06
CA GLY A 185 4.21 17.69 -3.76
C GLY A 185 2.78 17.17 -3.65
N PHE A 186 2.28 17.00 -2.43
CA PHE A 186 0.90 16.59 -2.18
C PHE A 186 -0.15 17.50 -2.82
N GLU A 187 0.14 18.80 -2.86
CA GLU A 187 -0.68 19.86 -3.47
C GLU A 187 -0.97 19.58 -4.96
N GLU A 188 -0.09 18.83 -5.62
CA GLU A 188 -0.26 18.46 -7.03
C GLU A 188 -1.29 17.34 -7.24
N PHE A 189 -1.54 16.53 -6.20
CA PHE A 189 -2.49 15.42 -6.22
C PHE A 189 -3.89 15.81 -5.74
N VAL A 190 -4.05 17.00 -5.15
CA VAL A 190 -5.32 17.41 -4.52
C VAL A 190 -6.00 18.59 -5.22
N ASP A 191 -7.30 18.66 -5.01
CA ASP A 191 -8.16 19.79 -5.36
C ASP A 191 -8.19 20.75 -4.15
N GLU A 192 -7.26 21.71 -4.13
CA GLU A 192 -7.13 22.68 -3.04
C GLU A 192 -8.39 23.56 -2.87
N GLU A 193 -9.11 23.82 -3.96
CA GLU A 193 -10.36 24.60 -3.92
C GLU A 193 -11.49 23.84 -3.23
N ALA A 194 -11.58 22.52 -3.45
CA ALA A 194 -12.55 21.67 -2.77
C ALA A 194 -12.16 21.37 -1.31
N GLY A 195 -10.87 21.35 -1.01
CA GLY A 195 -10.35 21.23 0.34
C GLY A 195 -10.58 19.88 1.02
N VAL A 196 -10.53 19.91 2.35
CA VAL A 196 -10.70 18.74 3.21
C VAL A 196 -12.15 18.28 3.25
N GLN A 197 -12.35 16.97 3.08
CA GLN A 197 -13.62 16.26 3.06
C GLN A 197 -14.07 15.88 4.48
N ALA A 198 -15.30 15.37 4.60
CA ALA A 198 -15.91 15.04 5.89
C ALA A 198 -15.15 13.95 6.69
N ASP A 199 -14.37 13.10 6.02
CA ASP A 199 -13.55 12.06 6.64
C ASP A 199 -12.15 12.55 7.04
N GLY A 200 -11.85 13.84 6.84
CA GLY A 200 -10.56 14.45 7.13
C GLY A 200 -9.51 14.29 6.02
N SER A 201 -9.84 13.63 4.90
CA SER A 201 -8.97 13.53 3.74
C SER A 201 -9.16 14.71 2.78
N TRP A 202 -8.14 15.09 2.05
CA TRP A 202 -8.24 16.01 0.93
C TRP A 202 -8.91 15.32 -0.27
N LYS A 203 -9.68 16.08 -1.03
CA LYS A 203 -10.23 15.60 -2.29
C LYS A 203 -9.09 15.45 -3.31
N ALA A 204 -8.95 14.26 -3.88
CA ALA A 204 -8.05 14.04 -5.00
C ALA A 204 -8.46 14.89 -6.20
N ARG A 205 -7.47 15.42 -6.91
CA ARG A 205 -7.66 16.00 -8.24
C ARG A 205 -8.16 14.91 -9.17
N ALA A 206 -9.07 15.24 -10.07
CA ALA A 206 -9.47 14.28 -11.10
C ALA A 206 -8.28 14.04 -12.03
N SER A 207 -7.86 12.79 -12.18
CA SER A 207 -6.92 12.38 -13.21
C SER A 207 -7.50 12.74 -14.57
N GLU A 208 -6.83 13.62 -15.31
CA GLU A 208 -7.23 13.91 -16.68
C GLU A 208 -6.91 12.69 -17.55
N PRO A 209 -7.89 12.11 -18.27
CA PRO A 209 -7.59 11.02 -19.18
C PRO A 209 -6.62 11.56 -20.25
N SER A 210 -5.47 10.91 -20.41
CA SER A 210 -4.55 11.34 -21.45
C SER A 210 -5.20 11.10 -22.81
N ALA A 211 -5.01 12.02 -23.76
CA ALA A 211 -5.55 11.86 -25.12
C ALA A 211 -4.95 10.66 -25.87
N GLU A 212 -3.88 10.03 -25.34
CA GLU A 212 -3.24 8.83 -25.86
C GLU A 212 -3.89 7.53 -25.33
N ASP A 213 -4.75 7.60 -24.29
CA ASP A 213 -5.40 6.46 -23.63
C ASP A 213 -6.74 6.05 -24.30
N ALA A 214 -6.76 5.94 -25.63
CA ALA A 214 -7.95 5.43 -26.33
C ALA A 214 -8.13 3.89 -26.19
N GLY A 215 -7.25 3.22 -25.45
CA GLY A 215 -7.27 1.78 -25.22
C GLY A 215 -6.65 1.42 -23.88
N ARG A 216 -6.88 0.17 -23.45
CA ARG A 216 -6.33 -0.33 -22.20
C ARG A 216 -4.80 -0.44 -22.28
N SER A 217 -4.11 0.06 -21.26
CA SER A 217 -2.64 -0.04 -21.21
C SER A 217 -2.19 -1.49 -20.95
N GLU A 218 -0.95 -1.81 -21.30
CA GLU A 218 -0.35 -3.13 -20.99
C GLU A 218 -0.40 -3.40 -19.47
N THR A 219 -0.06 -2.39 -18.68
CA THR A 219 -0.16 -2.36 -17.21
C THR A 219 -1.56 -2.75 -16.71
N GLU A 220 -2.62 -2.19 -17.30
CA GLU A 220 -3.99 -2.54 -16.94
C GLU A 220 -4.34 -3.98 -17.30
N LEU A 221 -3.85 -4.48 -18.44
CA LEU A 221 -4.10 -5.87 -18.86
C LEU A 221 -3.38 -6.87 -17.93
N GLU A 222 -2.16 -6.57 -17.52
CA GLU A 222 -1.40 -7.39 -16.57
C GLU A 222 -2.06 -7.41 -15.19
N ARG A 223 -2.47 -6.25 -14.68
CA ARG A 223 -3.21 -6.13 -13.42
C ARG A 223 -4.49 -6.94 -13.44
N ASP A 224 -5.28 -6.83 -14.50
CA ASP A 224 -6.52 -7.60 -14.66
C ASP A 224 -6.27 -9.10 -14.72
N LYS A 225 -5.22 -9.53 -15.41
CA LYS A 225 -4.83 -10.94 -15.47
C LYS A 225 -4.49 -11.45 -14.07
N ALA A 226 -3.67 -10.73 -13.31
CA ALA A 226 -3.33 -11.09 -11.94
C ALA A 226 -4.57 -11.13 -11.03
N LEU A 227 -5.50 -10.19 -11.20
CA LEU A 227 -6.76 -10.18 -10.46
C LEU A 227 -7.64 -11.39 -10.81
N GLN A 228 -7.70 -11.77 -12.09
CA GLN A 228 -8.40 -12.98 -12.50
C GLN A 228 -7.75 -14.23 -11.90
N GLU A 229 -6.43 -14.32 -11.85
CA GLU A 229 -5.72 -15.44 -11.23
C GLU A 229 -6.07 -15.57 -9.74
N LEU A 230 -6.14 -14.46 -9.00
CA LEU A 230 -6.61 -14.46 -7.60
C LEU A 230 -8.06 -14.94 -7.48
N ARG A 231 -8.94 -14.49 -8.38
CA ARG A 231 -10.35 -14.93 -8.41
C ARG A 231 -10.50 -16.42 -8.70
N TYR A 232 -9.77 -16.94 -9.71
CA TYR A 232 -9.77 -18.37 -10.03
C TYR A 232 -9.25 -19.21 -8.87
N GLY A 233 -8.27 -18.70 -8.11
CA GLY A 233 -7.77 -19.32 -6.88
C GLY A 233 -8.70 -19.21 -5.68
N GLY A 234 -9.80 -18.44 -5.77
CA GLY A 234 -10.70 -18.18 -4.65
C GLY A 234 -10.15 -17.19 -3.62
N TYR A 235 -9.13 -16.41 -3.98
CA TYR A 235 -8.45 -15.44 -3.12
C TYR A 235 -8.95 -14.00 -3.26
N ALA A 236 -9.81 -13.73 -4.24
CA ALA A 236 -10.50 -12.46 -4.45
C ALA A 236 -11.94 -12.72 -4.91
N ASP A 237 -12.82 -11.72 -4.74
CA ASP A 237 -14.20 -11.74 -5.26
C ASP A 237 -14.31 -11.08 -6.65
#